data_AF-A0A1B6NRL5-F1
#
_entry.id   AF-A0A1B6NRL5-F1
#
_cell.length_a   1.000
_cell.length_b   1.000
_cell.length_c   1.000
_cell.angle_alpha   90.00
_cell.angle_beta   90.00
_cell.angle_gamma   90.00
#
_symmetry.space_group_name_H-M   'P 1'
#
loop_
_entity.id
_entity.type
_entity.pdbx_description
1 polymer ?
#
loop_
_entity_poly.entity_id
_entity_poly.type
_entity_poly.pdbx_seq_one_letter_code
_entity_poly.pdbx_strand_id
1 'polypeptide(L)'
;MADRSKNRARLLDEITDAVIGVWGADRVGVHLAPRGDGHSMGDSDPKALFTHVARQLGRKGAAFICLREHVAGDSLMGDIRKAFNGPVI
;
A
#
# COMPACT_ATOMS: atom_id res chain seq x y z
N MET A 1 19.44 9.37 8.39
CA MET A 1 18.30 10.08 7.77
C MET A 1 17.05 9.34 8.16
N ALA A 2 16.21 9.89 9.04
CA ALA A 2 15.01 9.18 9.53
C ALA A 2 14.08 8.84 8.35
N ASP A 3 13.60 7.60 8.31
CA ASP A 3 12.74 7.05 7.25
C ASP A 3 11.44 7.85 7.13
N ARG A 4 11.42 8.82 6.21
CA ARG A 4 10.32 9.76 5.99
C ARG A 4 9.04 9.05 5.52
N SER A 5 9.15 7.85 4.96
CA SER A 5 8.00 7.05 4.52
C SER A 5 7.12 6.61 5.68
N LYS A 6 7.69 6.32 6.85
CA LYS A 6 6.92 6.00 8.07
C LYS A 6 5.96 7.11 8.48
N ASN A 7 6.39 8.37 8.38
CA ASN A 7 5.54 9.51 8.73
C ASN A 7 4.42 9.73 7.71
N ARG A 8 4.69 9.51 6.41
CA ARG A 8 3.69 9.64 5.34
C ARG A 8 2.62 8.54 5.39
N ALA A 9 3.03 7.31 5.68
CA ALA A 9 2.12 6.17 5.76
C ALA A 9 1.31 6.11 7.07
N ARG A 10 1.69 6.88 8.10
CA ARG A 10 1.10 6.80 9.45
C ARG A 10 -0.42 6.91 9.46
N LEU A 11 -1.00 7.85 8.72
CA LEU A 11 -2.46 8.02 8.69
C LEU A 11 -3.17 6.79 8.09
N LEU A 12 -2.62 6.22 7.00
CA LEU A 12 -3.16 4.99 6.41
C LEU A 12 -3.03 3.81 7.39
N ASP A 13 -1.90 3.73 8.09
CA ASP A 13 -1.62 2.69 9.10
C ASP A 13 -2.65 2.73 10.24
N GLU A 14 -2.88 3.92 10.81
CA GLU A 14 -3.86 4.17 11.88
C GLU A 14 -5.30 3.88 11.43
N ILE A 15 -5.69 4.30 10.23
CA ILE A 15 -7.02 3.99 9.67
C ILE A 15 -7.18 2.49 9.46
N THR A 16 -6.15 1.82 8.93
CA THR A 16 -6.19 0.37 8.71
C THR A 16 -6.36 -0.36 10.04
N ASP A 17 -5.63 0.02 11.08
CA ASP A 17 -5.77 -0.57 12.42
C ASP A 17 -7.18 -0.34 13.00
N ALA A 18 -7.73 0.86 12.86
CA ALA A 18 -9.07 1.16 13.34
C ALA A 18 -10.14 0.29 12.65
N VAL A 19 -10.05 0.13 11.33
CA VAL A 19 -11.01 -0.68 10.55
C VAL A 19 -10.83 -2.18 10.83
N ILE A 20 -9.59 -2.65 10.95
CA ILE A 20 -9.28 -4.03 11.36
C ILE A 20 -9.83 -4.32 12.76
N GLY A 21 -9.77 -3.36 13.70
CA GLY A 21 -10.34 -3.52 15.03
C GLY A 21 -11.86 -3.79 15.04
N VAL A 22 -12.57 -3.38 13.98
CA VAL A 22 -14.01 -3.63 13.82
C VAL A 22 -14.30 -4.93 13.07
N TRP A 23 -13.59 -5.15 11.95
CA TRP A 23 -13.94 -6.21 11.00
C TRP A 23 -13.02 -7.42 11.05
N GLY A 24 -11.85 -7.35 11.68
CA GLY A 24 -10.81 -8.37 11.52
C GLY A 24 -10.06 -8.21 10.19
N ALA A 25 -8.78 -8.57 10.19
CA ALA A 25 -7.86 -8.26 9.10
C ALA A 25 -8.21 -8.96 7.77
N ASP A 26 -8.75 -10.17 7.86
CA ASP A 26 -9.18 -11.01 6.74
C ASP A 26 -10.41 -10.47 5.99
N ARG A 27 -11.03 -9.39 6.49
CA ARG A 27 -12.16 -8.69 5.86
C ARG A 27 -11.86 -7.25 5.44
N VAL A 28 -10.61 -6.80 5.58
CA VAL A 28 -10.19 -5.43 5.26
C VAL A 28 -9.21 -5.42 4.10
N GLY A 29 -9.59 -4.75 3.01
CA GLY A 29 -8.70 -4.46 1.88
C GLY A 29 -8.32 -2.99 1.80
N VAL A 30 -7.21 -2.68 1.12
CA VAL A 30 -6.73 -1.31 0.92
C VAL A 30 -6.56 -1.02 -0.57
N HIS A 31 -7.09 0.12 -1.02
CA HIS A 31 -6.96 0.59 -2.39
C HIS A 31 -5.78 1.57 -2.51
N LEU A 32 -4.85 1.26 -3.42
CA LEU A 32 -3.66 2.08 -3.70
C LEU A 32 -3.56 2.41 -5.18
N ALA A 33 -2.97 3.57 -5.49
CA ALA A 33 -2.78 4.06 -6.85
C ALA A 33 -1.34 4.57 -7.05
N PRO A 34 -0.37 3.65 -7.22
CA PRO A 34 1.05 3.96 -7.05
C PRO A 34 1.65 4.84 -8.15
N ARG A 35 0.98 4.96 -9.30
CA ARG A 35 1.40 5.85 -10.40
C ARG A 35 1.26 7.33 -10.07
N GLY A 36 0.37 7.69 -9.14
CA GLY A 36 0.10 9.10 -8.81
C GLY A 36 -0.45 9.95 -9.97
N ASP A 37 -0.92 9.33 -11.05
CA ASP A 37 -1.36 10.00 -12.30
C ASP A 37 -2.76 10.66 -12.21
N GLY A 38 -3.31 10.82 -11.01
CA GLY A 38 -4.61 11.47 -10.76
C GLY A 38 -4.48 12.61 -9.76
N HIS A 39 -5.28 13.66 -9.94
CA HIS A 39 -5.44 14.77 -8.99
C HIS A 39 -4.13 15.44 -8.52
N SER A 40 -3.16 15.57 -9.43
CA SER A 40 -1.84 16.17 -9.15
C SER A 40 -1.05 15.44 -8.06
N MET A 41 -1.25 14.14 -7.91
CA MET A 41 -0.46 13.31 -7.00
C MET A 41 0.94 13.03 -7.55
N GLY A 42 1.84 12.64 -6.67
CA GLY A 42 3.19 12.25 -7.01
C GLY A 42 4.01 11.92 -5.77
N ASP A 43 5.00 11.05 -5.94
CA ASP A 43 6.04 10.80 -4.94
C ASP A 43 7.41 10.81 -5.61
N SER A 44 8.42 11.30 -4.92
CA SER A 44 9.82 11.28 -5.39
C SER A 44 10.40 9.86 -5.47
N ASP A 45 9.86 8.93 -4.68
CA ASP A 45 10.23 7.51 -4.72
C ASP A 45 8.99 6.64 -4.42
N PRO A 46 8.11 6.45 -5.42
CA PRO A 46 6.88 5.68 -5.25
C PRO A 46 7.18 4.21 -4.91
N LYS A 47 8.25 3.63 -5.47
CA LYS A 47 8.63 2.24 -5.18
C LYS A 47 8.95 2.06 -3.70
N ALA A 48 9.74 2.95 -3.09
CA ALA A 48 10.03 2.87 -1.66
C ALA A 48 8.78 3.07 -0.80
N LEU A 49 7.94 4.05 -1.11
CA LEU A 49 6.73 4.34 -0.33
C LEU A 49 5.71 3.18 -0.41
N PHE A 50 5.35 2.73 -1.61
CA PHE A 50 4.29 1.73 -1.77
C PHE A 50 4.73 0.33 -1.36
N THR A 51 6.03 -0.02 -1.50
CA THR A 51 6.53 -1.27 -0.90
C THR A 51 6.64 -1.21 0.62
N HIS A 52 6.85 -0.02 1.21
CA HIS A 52 6.75 0.15 2.67
C HIS A 52 5.33 -0.13 3.16
N VAL A 53 4.34 0.52 2.53
CA VAL A 53 2.91 0.32 2.82
C VAL A 53 2.52 -1.14 2.64
N ALA A 54 2.89 -1.77 1.53
CA ALA A 54 2.61 -3.18 1.26
C ALA A 54 3.13 -4.11 2.37
N ARG A 55 4.37 -3.90 2.84
CA ARG A 55 4.93 -4.67 3.96
C ARG A 55 4.16 -4.44 5.26
N GLN A 56 3.69 -3.22 5.53
CA GLN A 56 2.87 -2.95 6.73
C GLN A 56 1.55 -3.71 6.66
N LEU A 57 0.84 -3.61 5.55
CA LEU A 57 -0.44 -4.30 5.33
C LEU A 57 -0.30 -5.83 5.40
N GLY A 58 0.78 -6.37 4.84
CA GLY A 58 1.08 -7.80 4.94
C GLY A 58 1.31 -8.26 6.38
N ARG A 59 2.03 -7.48 7.20
CA ARG A 59 2.21 -7.79 8.63
C ARG A 59 0.91 -7.74 9.44
N LYS A 60 -0.05 -6.91 9.03
CA LYS A 60 -1.38 -6.84 9.66
C LYS A 60 -2.31 -7.98 9.21
N GLY A 61 -1.96 -8.71 8.14
CA GLY A 61 -2.81 -9.74 7.57
C GLY A 61 -4.04 -9.19 6.84
N ALA A 62 -3.92 -7.99 6.24
CA ALA A 62 -5.01 -7.42 5.43
C ALA A 62 -5.43 -8.39 4.33
N ALA A 63 -6.72 -8.42 4.02
CA ALA A 63 -7.34 -9.38 3.09
C ALA A 63 -6.77 -9.28 1.67
N PHE A 64 -6.62 -8.05 1.16
CA PHE A 64 -6.09 -7.78 -0.17
C PHE A 64 -5.59 -6.34 -0.32
N ILE A 65 -4.75 -6.12 -1.33
CA ILE A 65 -4.49 -4.79 -1.89
C ILE A 65 -5.20 -4.72 -3.24
N CYS A 66 -6.04 -3.70 -3.42
CA CYS A 66 -6.59 -3.33 -4.73
C CYS A 66 -5.68 -2.26 -5.34
N LEU A 67 -5.16 -2.50 -6.54
CA LEU A 67 -4.16 -1.65 -7.17
C LEU A 67 -4.71 -1.01 -8.44
N ARG A 68 -4.90 0.32 -8.41
CA ARG A 68 -5.20 1.08 -9.62
C ARG A 68 -3.91 1.34 -10.38
N GLU A 69 -3.60 0.45 -11.31
CA GLU A 69 -2.40 0.52 -12.13
C GLU A 69 -2.61 -0.20 -13.47
N HIS A 70 -1.99 0.30 -14.55
CA HIS A 70 -1.87 -0.44 -15.80
C HIS A 70 -0.45 -1.00 -15.97
N VAL A 71 -0.35 -2.15 -16.62
CA VAL A 71 0.92 -2.83 -16.89
C VAL A 71 1.74 -2.04 -17.91
N ALA A 72 2.93 -1.60 -17.49
CA ALA A 72 3.95 -0.98 -18.35
C ALA A 72 5.34 -1.15 -17.72
N GLY A 73 6.39 -0.60 -18.34
CA GLY A 73 7.78 -0.79 -17.90
C GLY A 73 8.10 -0.22 -16.50
N ASP A 74 7.34 0.76 -16.03
CA ASP A 74 7.43 1.37 -14.71
C ASP A 74 6.44 0.76 -13.69
N SER A 75 5.86 -0.40 -14.01
CA SER A 75 4.86 -1.03 -13.16
C SER A 75 5.42 -1.45 -11.79
N LEU A 76 4.69 -1.15 -10.72
CA LEU A 76 5.04 -1.48 -9.35
C LEU A 76 4.28 -2.69 -8.80
N MET A 77 3.30 -3.23 -9.55
CA MET A 77 2.51 -4.40 -9.13
C MET A 77 3.37 -5.58 -8.68
N GLY A 78 4.47 -5.88 -9.40
CA GLY A 78 5.37 -6.98 -9.07
C GLY A 78 6.12 -6.77 -7.75
N ASP A 79 6.60 -5.56 -7.50
CA ASP A 79 7.29 -5.20 -6.25
C ASP A 79 6.31 -5.18 -5.06
N ILE A 80 5.11 -4.62 -5.26
CA ILE A 80 4.04 -4.58 -4.25
C ILE A 80 3.59 -5.99 -3.88
N ARG A 81 3.38 -6.88 -4.87
CA ARG A 81 3.00 -8.29 -4.64
C ARG A 81 4.04 -9.02 -3.79
N LYS A 82 5.33 -8.87 -4.12
CA LYS A 82 6.43 -9.46 -3.33
C LYS A 82 6.48 -8.92 -1.90
N ALA A 83 6.22 -7.62 -1.73
CA ALA A 83 6.25 -6.95 -0.43
C ALA A 83 5.03 -7.27 0.45
N PHE A 84 3.85 -7.47 -0.14
CA PHE A 84 2.60 -7.74 0.56
C PHE A 84 2.46 -9.20 1.01
N ASN A 85 2.91 -10.15 0.17
CA ASN A 85 2.76 -11.58 0.41
C ASN A 85 1.29 -12.03 0.63
N GLY A 86 0.36 -11.43 -0.12
CA GLY A 86 -1.06 -11.74 -0.10
C GLY A 86 -1.73 -11.39 -1.45
N PRO A 87 -3.08 -11.45 -1.53
CA PRO A 87 -3.82 -11.12 -2.74
C PRO A 87 -3.62 -9.65 -3.18
N VAL A 88 -3.07 -9.46 -4.38
CA VAL A 88 -3.06 -8.16 -5.06
C VAL A 88 -3.94 -8.25 -6.29
N ILE A 89 -5.00 -7.44 -6.28
CA ILE A 89 -6.06 -7.34 -7.29
C ILE A 89 -5.76 -6.15 -8.19
#